data_AF-A0A2A3MIP6-F1
#
_entry.id   AF-A0A2A3MIP6-F1
#
_cell.length_a   1.000
_cell.length_b   1.000
_cell.length_c   1.000
_cell.angle_alpha   90.00
_cell.angle_beta   90.00
_cell.angle_gamma   90.00
#
_symmetry.space_group_name_H-M   'P 1'
#
loop_
_entity.id
_entity.type
_entity.pdbx_description
1 polymer ?
#
loop_
_entity_poly.entity_id
_entity_poly.type
_entity_poly.pdbx_seq_one_letter_code
_entity_poly.pdbx_strand_id
1 'polypeptide(L)'
;MSSLYDVAAMLKQARSDANLSQEAIASRAGVSRSTVARMETLAKGDMSVSALVRLLEAAGYDLKLVKAGHERTVEDILAEQRSGTGEP
;
A
#
# COMPACT_ATOMS: atom_id res chain seq x y z
N MET A 1 -15.98 -4.82 -4.46
CA MET A 1 -14.94 -4.56 -5.48
C MET A 1 -14.26 -3.27 -5.08
N SER A 2 -12.93 -3.25 -4.94
CA SER A 2 -12.17 -2.02 -4.74
C SER A 2 -12.07 -1.26 -6.05
N SER A 3 -12.47 0.01 -6.04
CA SER A 3 -12.28 0.95 -7.13
C SER A 3 -10.89 1.61 -7.05
N LEU A 4 -10.45 2.26 -8.14
CA LEU A 4 -9.23 3.07 -8.09
C LEU A 4 -9.32 4.25 -7.10
N TYR A 5 -10.53 4.74 -6.81
CA TYR A 5 -10.74 5.75 -5.76
C TYR A 5 -10.45 5.17 -4.36
N ASP A 6 -10.88 3.93 -4.10
CA ASP A 6 -10.58 3.25 -2.83
C ASP A 6 -9.08 3.03 -2.68
N VAL A 7 -8.38 2.65 -3.76
CA VAL A 7 -6.91 2.51 -3.77
C VAL A 7 -6.21 3.84 -3.51
N ALA A 8 -6.67 4.94 -4.11
CA ALA A 8 -6.12 6.27 -3.86
C ALA A 8 -6.30 6.69 -2.39
N ALA A 9 -7.47 6.42 -1.80
CA ALA A 9 -7.75 6.68 -0.39
C ALA A 9 -6.88 5.83 0.54
N MET A 10 -6.73 4.53 0.25
CA MET A 10 -5.87 3.61 1.00
C MET A 10 -4.41 4.06 0.96
N LEU A 11 -3.90 4.46 -0.21
CA LEU A 11 -2.54 5.00 -0.35
C LEU A 11 -2.34 6.26 0.50
N LYS A 12 -3.31 7.19 0.47
CA LYS A 12 -3.28 8.40 1.27
C LYS A 12 -3.27 8.11 2.76
N GLN A 13 -4.07 7.12 3.19
CA GLN A 13 -4.12 6.68 4.58
C GLN A 13 -2.79 6.06 5.01
N ALA A 14 -2.24 5.12 4.24
CA ALA A 14 -0.93 4.49 4.51
C ALA A 14 0.18 5.53 4.68
N ARG A 15 0.23 6.56 3.81
CA ARG A 15 1.18 7.68 3.95
C ARG A 15 0.97 8.45 5.26
N SER A 16 -0.28 8.76 5.61
CA SER A 16 -0.62 9.48 6.84
C SER A 16 -0.29 8.67 8.09
N ASP A 17 -0.54 7.36 8.10
CA ASP A 17 -0.21 6.46 9.21
C ASP A 17 1.31 6.34 9.42
N ALA A 18 2.08 6.39 8.33
CA ALA A 18 3.54 6.49 8.37
C ALA A 18 4.06 7.89 8.76
N ASN A 19 3.17 8.86 9.00
CA ASN A 19 3.48 10.26 9.31
C ASN A 19 4.41 10.94 8.27
N LEU A 20 4.18 10.65 6.98
CA LEU A 20 4.99 11.18 5.87
C LEU A 20 4.27 12.28 5.11
N SER A 21 4.99 13.32 4.72
CA SER A 21 4.51 14.24 3.68
C SER A 21 4.54 13.58 2.30
N GLN A 22 3.83 14.15 1.33
CA GLN A 22 3.90 13.68 -0.06
C GLN A 22 5.32 13.75 -0.62
N GLU A 23 6.10 14.77 -0.23
CA GLU A 23 7.50 14.91 -0.65
C GLU A 23 8.37 13.81 -0.05
N ALA A 24 8.19 13.53 1.25
CA ALA A 24 8.98 12.52 1.96
C ALA A 24 8.77 11.12 1.41
N ILE A 25 7.52 10.70 1.19
CA ILE A 25 7.23 9.38 0.61
C ILE A 25 7.67 9.29 -0.86
N ALA A 26 7.54 10.38 -1.62
CA ALA A 26 7.98 10.43 -3.01
C ALA A 26 9.49 10.19 -3.12
N SER A 27 10.27 10.88 -2.28
CA SER A 27 11.72 10.70 -2.19
C SER A 27 12.10 9.26 -1.84
N ARG A 28 11.44 8.66 -0.83
CA ARG A 28 11.67 7.26 -0.42
C ARG A 28 11.34 6.26 -1.53
N ALA A 29 10.24 6.48 -2.25
CA ALA A 29 9.78 5.60 -3.32
C ALA A 29 10.48 5.83 -4.67
N GLY A 30 11.34 6.84 -4.79
CA GLY A 30 11.99 7.20 -6.05
C GLY A 30 11.00 7.66 -7.12
N VAL A 31 10.01 8.48 -6.74
CA VAL A 31 9.03 9.11 -7.65
C VAL A 31 8.95 10.61 -7.41
N SER A 32 8.30 11.36 -8.31
CA SER A 32 8.03 12.78 -8.08
C SER A 32 6.90 13.00 -7.08
N ARG A 33 6.94 14.08 -6.30
CA ARG A 33 5.80 14.51 -5.46
C ARG A 33 4.50 14.65 -6.26
N SER A 34 4.57 15.16 -7.48
CA SER A 34 3.41 15.28 -8.38
C SER A 34 2.81 13.92 -8.77
N THR A 35 3.60 12.85 -8.77
CA THR A 35 3.10 11.49 -8.94
C THR A 35 2.31 11.03 -7.74
N VAL A 36 2.80 11.28 -6.52
CA VAL A 36 2.05 10.98 -5.29
C VAL A 36 0.73 11.76 -5.25
N ALA A 37 0.76 13.07 -5.47
CA ALA A 37 -0.44 13.91 -5.45
C ALA A 37 -1.48 13.45 -6.48
N ARG A 38 -1.04 13.08 -7.69
CA ARG A 38 -1.92 12.54 -8.73
C ARG A 38 -2.53 11.20 -8.32
N MET A 39 -1.75 10.31 -7.72
CA MET A 39 -2.21 9.00 -7.30
C MET A 39 -3.21 9.08 -6.14
N GLU A 40 -3.00 9.97 -5.17
CA GLU A 40 -3.92 10.18 -4.05
C GLU A 40 -5.23 10.87 -4.44
N THR A 41 -5.26 11.57 -5.59
CA THR A 41 -6.46 12.30 -6.08
C THR A 41 -7.12 11.64 -7.29
N LEU A 42 -6.52 10.58 -7.83
CA LEU A 42 -6.92 9.92 -9.07
C LEU A 42 -7.08 10.89 -10.26
N ALA A 43 -6.30 11.97 -10.32
CA ALA A 43 -6.52 13.07 -11.26
C ALA A 43 -6.40 12.73 -12.76
N LYS A 44 -5.93 11.53 -13.13
CA LYS A 44 -5.86 11.06 -14.53
C LYS A 44 -6.75 9.84 -14.83
N GLY A 45 -7.47 9.32 -13.84
CA GLY A 45 -8.25 8.08 -14.00
C GLY A 45 -7.41 6.81 -14.15
N ASP A 46 -6.08 6.92 -14.11
CA ASP A 46 -5.13 5.80 -14.17
C ASP A 46 -4.08 5.88 -13.05
N MET A 47 -3.52 4.72 -12.70
CA MET A 47 -2.50 4.58 -11.66
C MET A 47 -1.45 3.55 -12.09
N SER A 48 -0.18 3.94 -12.02
CA SER A 48 0.93 3.01 -12.25
C SER A 48 1.04 2.03 -11.07
N VAL A 49 0.90 0.73 -11.35
CA VAL A 49 1.05 -0.33 -10.33
C VAL A 49 2.48 -0.36 -9.77
N SER A 50 3.51 -0.15 -10.59
CA SER A 50 4.90 -0.12 -10.12
C SER A 50 5.21 1.08 -9.23
N ALA A 51 4.55 2.22 -9.44
CA ALA A 51 4.62 3.34 -8.51
C ALA A 51 3.86 3.05 -7.21
N LEU A 52 2.70 2.40 -7.31
CA LEU A 52 1.89 2.03 -6.14
C LEU A 52 2.66 1.09 -5.21
N VAL A 53 3.27 0.03 -5.74
CA VAL A 53 4.06 -0.92 -4.96
C VAL A 53 5.18 -0.22 -4.20
N ARG A 54 5.99 0.60 -4.87
CA ARG A 54 7.09 1.34 -4.23
C ARG A 54 6.62 2.33 -3.17
N LEU A 55 5.46 2.95 -3.36
CA LEU A 55 4.89 3.87 -2.37
C LEU A 55 4.38 3.12 -1.14
N LEU A 56 3.76 1.95 -1.32
CA LEU A 56 3.35 1.09 -0.19
C LEU A 56 4.57 0.64 0.60
N GLU A 57 5.62 0.16 -0.07
CA GLU A 57 6.88 -0.22 0.56
C GLU A 57 7.51 0.96 1.34
N ALA A 58 7.53 2.15 0.74
CA ALA A 58 8.05 3.37 1.38
C ALA A 58 7.23 3.83 2.60
N ALA A 59 5.96 3.44 2.69
CA ALA A 59 5.08 3.63 3.84
C ALA A 59 5.15 2.48 4.86
N GLY A 60 5.92 1.42 4.58
CA GLY A 60 6.05 0.25 5.47
C GLY A 60 4.98 -0.82 5.28
N TYR A 61 4.35 -0.88 4.11
CA TYR A 61 3.33 -1.88 3.76
C TYR A 61 3.81 -2.81 2.66
N ASP A 62 3.52 -4.11 2.80
CA ASP A 62 3.64 -5.09 1.73
C ASP A 62 2.32 -5.23 0.97
N LEU A 63 2.39 -5.42 -0.35
CA LEU A 63 1.22 -5.74 -1.17
C LEU A 63 1.05 -7.26 -1.28
N LYS A 64 -0.07 -7.80 -0.76
CA LYS A 64 -0.45 -9.20 -0.87
C LYS A 64 -1.81 -9.36 -1.55
N LEU A 65 -1.95 -10.41 -2.36
CA LEU A 65 -3.23 -10.80 -2.94
C LEU A 65 -4.00 -11.68 -1.95
N VAL A 66 -5.25 -11.33 -1.69
CA VAL A 66 -6.17 -12.10 -0.84
C VAL A 66 -7.43 -12.46 -1.62
N LYS A 67 -8.06 -13.60 -1.30
CA LYS A 67 -9.33 -13.99 -1.94
C LYS A 67 -10.44 -13.01 -1.53
N ALA A 68 -11.32 -12.67 -2.47
CA ALA A 68 -12.49 -11.85 -2.16
C ALA A 68 -13.42 -12.58 -1.17
N GLY A 69 -13.92 -11.87 -0.16
CA GLY A 69 -14.74 -12.46 0.90
C GLY A 69 -13.95 -13.06 2.06
N HIS A 70 -12.62 -12.93 2.04
CA HIS A 70 -11.75 -13.34 3.15
C HIS A 70 -11.73 -12.23 4.22
N GLU A 71 -12.67 -12.26 5.17
CA GLU A 71 -12.45 -11.57 6.45
C GLU A 71 -11.28 -12.27 7.15
N ARG A 72 -10.24 -11.52 7.55
CA ARG A 72 -9.09 -12.08 8.28
C ARG A 72 -9.61 -12.87 9.49
N THR A 73 -9.51 -14.18 9.42
CA THR A 73 -9.82 -15.07 10.53
C THR A 73 -8.60 -15.21 11.41
N VAL A 74 -8.82 -15.60 12.67
CA VAL A 74 -7.73 -15.93 13.60
C VAL A 74 -6.87 -17.07 13.01
N GLU A 75 -7.47 -17.98 12.25
CA GLU A 75 -6.79 -19.04 11.51
C GLU A 75 -5.75 -18.52 10.50
N ASP A 76 -6.01 -17.40 9.82
CA ASP A 76 -5.05 -16.81 8.88
C ASP A 76 -3.82 -16.27 9.61
N ILE A 77 -4.05 -15.61 10.75
CA ILE A 77 -2.99 -15.08 11.61
C ILE A 77 -2.10 -16.24 12.13
N LEU A 78 -2.74 -17.35 12.52
CA LEU A 78 -2.04 -18.54 13.01
C LEU A 78 -1.28 -19.28 11.89
N ALA A 79 -1.79 -19.26 10.65
CA ALA A 79 -1.11 -19.89 9.51
C ALA A 79 0.12 -19.09 9.07
N GLU A 80 0.06 -17.76 9.13
CA GLU A 80 1.20 -16.88 8.84
C GLU A 80 2.34 -17.03 9.89
N GLN A 81 2.02 -17.18 11.18
CA GLN A 81 3.05 -17.44 12.22
C GLN A 81 3.71 -18.82 12.09
N ARG A 82 3.00 -19.82 11.57
CA ARG A 82 3.57 -21.16 11.30
C ARG A 82 4.45 -21.21 10.06
N SER A 83 4.32 -20.23 9.15
CA SER A 83 5.06 -20.17 7.89
C SER A 83 6.22 -19.14 7.89
N GLY A 84 6.42 -18.43 9.00
CA GLY A 84 7.60 -17.59 9.26
C GLY A 84 8.57 -18.26 10.23
N THR A 85 9.54 -18.96 9.65
CA THR A 85 10.87 -19.35 10.15
C THR A 85 11.24 -18.85 11.56
N GLY A 86 11.02 -19.69 12.57
CA GLY A 86 11.85 -19.67 13.78
C GLY A 86 13.06 -20.55 13.56
N GLU A 87 14.09 -20.04 12.87
CA GLU A 87 15.45 -20.55 13.05
C GLU A 87 16.24 -19.49 13.82
N PRO A 88 16.85 -19.82 14.97
CA PRO A 88 18.11 -19.20 15.38
C PRO A 88 19.28 -19.70 14.53
#